data_AF-A0A845C7L1-F1
#
_entry.id   AF-A0A845C7L1-F1
#
_cell.length_a   1.000
_cell.length_b   1.000
_cell.length_c   1.000
_cell.angle_alpha   90.00
_cell.angle_beta   90.00
_cell.angle_gamma   90.00
#
_symmetry.space_group_name_H-M   'P 1'
#
loop_
_entity.id
_entity.type
_entity.pdbx_description
1 polymer ?
#
loop_
_entity_poly.entity_id
_entity_poly.type
_entity_poly.pdbx_seq_one_letter_code
_entity_poly.pdbx_strand_id
1 'polypeptide(L)' 'MRYRDAAKKLARLGCYEVPRRGGGSHRKWHNPQSQKDATLPDWGGRDLKIGTLRAAIRQLGIDWQKFQAS' A
#
# COMPACT_ATOMS: atom_id res chain seq x y z
N MET A 1 -3.91 -10.07 5.66
CA MET A 1 -2.85 -9.05 5.83
C MET A 1 -3.48 -7.74 6.24
N ARG A 2 -3.12 -7.19 7.39
CA ARG A 2 -3.64 -5.90 7.87
C ARG A 2 -2.93 -4.75 7.14
N TYR A 3 -3.55 -3.57 7.15
CA TYR A 3 -2.96 -2.37 6.56
C TYR A 3 -1.54 -2.10 7.06
N ARG A 4 -1.31 -2.18 8.38
CA ARG A 4 0.01 -1.98 9.00
C ARG A 4 1.11 -2.90 8.46
N ASP A 5 0.75 -4.13 8.09
CA ASP A 5 1.70 -5.11 7.58
C ASP A 5 2.05 -4.78 6.12
N ALA A 6 1.03 -4.41 5.33
CA ALA A 6 1.22 -3.92 3.96
C ALA A 6 2.05 -2.62 3.93
N ALA A 7 1.78 -1.68 4.83
CA ALA A 7 2.52 -0.43 4.97
C ALA A 7 4.01 -0.66 5.25
N LYS A 8 4.34 -1.58 6.16
CA LYS A 8 5.73 -1.95 6.45
C LYS A 8 6.45 -2.54 5.24
N LYS A 9 5.79 -3.44 4.51
CA LYS A 9 6.31 -4.02 3.26
C LYS A 9 6.55 -2.95 2.20
N LEU A 10 5.58 -2.04 2.00
CA LEU A 10 5.72 -0.92 1.07
C LEU A 10 6.88 0.01 1.43
N ALA A 11 7.05 0.34 2.70
CA ALA A 11 8.19 1.14 3.17
C ALA A 11 9.53 0.45 2.89
N ARG A 12 9.65 -0.86 3.11
CA ARG A 12 10.86 -1.64 2.77
C ARG A 12 11.16 -1.65 1.27
N LEU A 13 10.12 -1.57 0.44
CA LEU A 13 10.23 -1.49 -1.02
C LEU A 13 10.49 -0.05 -1.51
N GLY A 14 10.74 0.90 -0.60
CA GLY A 14 11.06 2.29 -0.94
C GLY A 14 9.85 3.16 -1.27
N CYS A 15 8.63 2.65 -1.05
CA CYS A 15 7.41 3.46 -1.17
C CYS A 15 7.19 4.27 0.12
N TYR A 16 6.46 5.38 0.03
CA TYR A 16 6.12 6.19 1.20
C TYR A 16 4.66 6.62 1.20
N GLU A 17 4.08 6.75 2.40
CA GLU A 17 2.73 7.30 2.57
C GLU A 17 2.76 8.81 2.37
N VAL A 18 1.85 9.33 1.55
CA VAL A 18 1.68 10.76 1.33
C VAL A 18 0.90 11.35 2.51
N PRO A 19 1.36 12.47 3.13
CA PRO A 19 0.69 13.09 4.25
C PRO A 19 -0.79 13.35 3.99
N ARG A 20 -1.63 12.98 4.97
CA ARG A 20 -3.08 13.15 4.86
C ARG A 20 -3.47 14.62 4.98
N ARG A 21 -4.39 15.07 4.13
CA ARG A 21 -5.08 16.36 4.27
C ARG A 21 -6.47 16.25 4.91
N GLY A 22 -6.96 15.03 5.19
CA GLY A 22 -8.30 14.79 5.76
C GLY A 22 -8.37 13.53 6.64
N GLY A 23 -9.46 13.37 7.37
CA GLY A 23 -9.66 12.33 8.39
C GLY A 23 -10.03 10.93 7.86
N GLY A 24 -10.02 10.72 6.54
CA GLY A 24 -10.36 9.43 5.94
C GLY A 24 -9.42 8.30 6.37
N SER A 25 -9.95 7.07 6.38
CA SER A 25 -9.16 5.85 6.62
C SER A 25 -8.31 5.46 5.41
N HIS A 26 -8.56 6.02 4.23
CA HIS A 26 -7.80 5.71 3.03
C HIS A 26 -6.43 6.38 3.07
N ARG A 27 -5.39 5.59 2.80
CA ARG A 27 -3.98 6.00 2.87
C ARG A 27 -3.38 5.98 1.49
N LYS A 28 -2.85 7.12 1.05
CA LYS A 28 -2.21 7.27 -0.26
C LYS A 28 -0.73 6.89 -0.14
N TRP A 29 -0.26 6.06 -1.06
CA TRP A 29 1.12 5.64 -1.18
C TRP A 29 1.68 6.09 -2.52
N HIS A 30 2.95 6.52 -2.52
CA HIS A 30 3.71 6.85 -3.70
C HIS A 30 4.89 5.88 -3.85
N ASN A 31 5.10 5.38 -5.06
CA ASN A 31 6.29 4.63 -5.43
C ASN A 31 7.21 5.51 -6.30
N PRO A 32 8.35 6.01 -5.79
CA PRO A 32 9.25 6.86 -6.55
C PRO A 32 9.97 6.12 -7.69
N GLN A 33 10.07 4.79 -7.64
CA GLN A 33 10.72 4.01 -8.70
C GLN A 33 9.85 3.92 -9.95
N SER A 34 8.52 3.84 -9.80
CA SER A 34 7.57 3.76 -10.91
C SER A 34 6.84 5.06 -11.19
N GLN A 35 6.98 6.07 -10.32
CA GLN A 35 6.24 7.33 -10.33
C GLN A 35 4.72 7.12 -10.27
N LYS A 36 4.27 6.05 -9.59
CA LYS A 36 2.84 5.71 -9.47
C LYS A 36 2.35 5.84 -8.04
N ASP A 37 1.06 6.14 -7.94
CA ASP A 37 0.35 6.25 -6.68
C ASP A 37 -0.70 5.13 -6.56
N ALA A 38 -0.99 4.72 -5.33
CA ALA A 38 -2.16 3.90 -5.01
C ALA A 38 -2.75 4.29 -3.66
N THR A 39 -4.00 3.88 -3.44
CA THR A 39 -4.69 4.10 -2.17
C THR A 39 -5.03 2.77 -1.52
N LEU A 40 -4.68 2.61 -0.24
CA LEU A 40 -5.02 1.46 0.57
C LEU A 40 -5.97 1.87 1.70
N PRO A 41 -7.08 1.17 1.92
CA PRO A 41 -7.93 1.46 3.06
C PRO A 41 -7.28 0.99 4.37
N ASP A 42 -7.30 1.81 5.41
CA ASP A 42 -6.90 1.42 6.76
C ASP A 42 -8.13 1.01 7.57
N TRP A 43 -8.47 -0.28 7.53
CA TRP A 43 -9.57 -0.85 8.34
C TRP A 43 -9.16 -1.15 9.79
N GLY A 44 -8.03 -0.60 10.24
CA GLY A 44 -7.49 -0.81 11.58
C GLY A 44 -7.09 -2.27 11.81
N GLY A 45 -7.86 -2.97 12.64
CA GLY A 45 -7.59 -4.36 13.03
C GLY A 45 -7.95 -5.42 12.00
N ARG A 46 -8.69 -5.06 10.94
CA ARG A 46 -9.18 -6.01 9.93
C ARG A 46 -8.20 -6.20 8.78
N ASP A 47 -8.24 -7.40 8.22
CA ASP A 47 -7.47 -7.75 7.04
C ASP A 47 -8.01 -7.07 5.79
N LEU A 48 -7.10 -6.61 4.95
CA LEU A 48 -7.40 -6.15 3.61
C LEU A 48 -7.91 -7.33 2.77
N LYS A 49 -8.96 -7.09 1.98
CA LYS A 49 -9.35 -8.05 0.93
C LYS A 49 -8.17 -8.23 -0.02
N ILE A 50 -7.86 -9.49 -0.35
CA ILE A 50 -6.70 -9.82 -1.20
C ILE A 50 -6.75 -9.13 -2.57
N GLY A 51 -7.95 -9.00 -3.15
CA GLY A 51 -8.14 -8.29 -4.42
C GLY A 51 -7.81 -6.80 -4.31
N THR A 52 -8.24 -6.15 -3.23
CA THR A 52 -7.93 -4.73 -2.95
C THR A 52 -6.43 -4.52 -2.78
N LEU A 53 -5.79 -5.38 -2.00
CA LEU A 53 -4.34 -5.32 -1.78
C LEU A 53 -3.58 -5.53 -3.10
N ARG A 54 -3.87 -6.60 -3.85
CA ARG A 54 -3.23 -6.86 -5.15
C ARG A 54 -3.42 -5.72 -6.15
N ALA A 55 -4.62 -5.16 -6.23
CA ALA A 55 -4.90 -4.04 -7.12
C ALA A 55 -4.03 -2.83 -6.79
N ALA A 56 -3.91 -2.47 -5.50
CA ALA A 56 -3.07 -1.35 -5.06
C ALA A 56 -1.57 -1.61 -5.33
N ILE A 57 -1.08 -2.81 -5.05
CA ILE A 57 0.33 -3.19 -5.33
C ILE A 57 0.62 -3.09 -6.83
N ARG A 58 -0.29 -3.58 -7.68
CA ARG A 58 -0.18 -3.46 -9.14
C ARG A 58 -0.22 -2.00 -9.59
N GLN A 59 -1.08 -1.17 -9.00
CA GLN A 59 -1.15 0.27 -9.29
C GLN A 59 0.17 0.98 -8.96
N LEU A 60 0.83 0.62 -7.86
CA LEU A 60 2.17 1.10 -7.51
C LEU A 60 3.27 0.60 -8.47
N GLY A 61 2.94 -0.25 -9.45
CA GLY A 61 3.92 -0.84 -10.37
C GLY A 61 4.86 -1.84 -9.68
N ILE A 62 4.40 -2.47 -8.60
CA ILE A 62 5.16 -3.47 -7.85
C ILE A 62 4.67 -4.86 -8.26
N ASP A 63 5.60 -5.76 -8.53
CA ASP A 63 5.27 -7.17 -8.74
C ASP A 63 4.73 -7.83 -7.46
N TRP A 64 3.71 -8.68 -7.60
CA TRP A 64 3.06 -9.30 -6.45
C TRP A 64 4.00 -10.22 -5.66
N GLN A 65 4.88 -10.97 -6.34
CA GLN A 65 5.83 -11.86 -5.67
C GLN A 65 6.88 -11.05 -4.92
N LYS A 66 7.41 -9.99 -5.54
CA LYS A 66 8.32 -9.04 -4.88
C LYS A 66 7.71 -8.46 -3.60
N PHE A 67 6.42 -8.11 -3.64
CA PHE A 67 5.69 -7.65 -2.45
C PHE A 67 5.55 -8.73 -1.36
N GLN A 68 5.22 -9.96 -1.75
CA GLN A 68 5.11 -11.06 -0.79
C GLN A 68 6.43 -11.38 -0.08
N ALA A 69 7.57 -11.27 -0.79
CA ALA A 69 8.90 -11.55 -0.26
C ALA A 69 9.50 -10.48 0.67
N SER A 70 8.93 -9.26 0.69
CA SER A 70 9.42 -8.11 1.48
C SER A 70 9.11 -8.13 2.98
#